data_AF-A0A7C5B5Z6-F1
#
_entry.id   AF-A0A7C5B5Z6-F1
#
_cell.length_a   1.000
_cell.length_b   1.000
_cell.length_c   1.000
_cell.angle_alpha   90.00
_cell.angle_beta   90.00
_cell.angle_gamma   90.00
#
_symmetry.space_group_name_H-M   'P 1'
#
loop_
_entity.id
_entity.type
_entity.pdbx_description
1 polymer ?
#
loop_
_entity_poly.entity_id
_entity_poly.type
_entity_poly.pdbx_seq_one_letter_code
_entity_poly.pdbx_strand_id
1 'polypeptide(L)'
;MRWICLIGLLLFLSTPFISGSAQIVNSPHFEIHSANQKFSEQVSQILEGGYSRAKAYFQLELPRKVRVFVTSNTVEFDNLVGLNLPDWSLACAIPEQDLIVLKSPDEYQYRKELSEVLNHELAHLFLGKAIGNLSVPLWMNEGFAVWFSEKWGWGEKILVARAVLTGSVFSLSRIDSLDYFRESRAQLAYALSFLAVSYLETQYGQGAFLKLVDSYQVTHDLNQAFLSVTGLDYLSFQKEFEDSVRKKYNWIAIFSDGIVLWTGLALLFVLLYFVKKIRTKKILKRWEREEKGLAPRDSDFY
;
A
#
# COMPACT_ATOMS: atom_id res chain seq x y z
N MET A 1 28.20 6.22 24.45
CA MET A 1 29.17 5.15 24.11
C MET A 1 28.98 4.82 22.62
N ARG A 2 29.54 5.61 21.70
CA ARG A 2 30.82 5.39 21.00
C ARG A 2 31.09 3.93 20.63
N TRP A 3 30.72 3.57 19.39
CA TRP A 3 31.42 2.56 18.59
C TRP A 3 31.56 3.10 17.16
N ILE A 4 32.77 3.56 16.86
CA ILE A 4 33.26 3.84 15.51
C ILE A 4 33.91 2.53 15.06
N CYS A 5 33.37 1.87 14.05
CA CYS A 5 34.08 0.82 13.32
C CYS A 5 34.34 1.33 11.90
N LEU A 6 35.58 1.77 11.70
CA LEU A 6 36.22 1.84 10.39
C LEU A 6 36.24 0.44 9.78
N ILE A 7 35.61 0.26 8.62
CA ILE A 7 35.88 -0.87 7.73
C ILE A 7 36.26 -0.29 6.37
N GLY A 8 37.43 -0.72 5.91
CA GLY A 8 38.12 -0.22 4.74
C GLY A 8 37.35 -0.43 3.44
N LEU A 9 37.51 0.56 2.57
CA LEU A 9 37.08 0.61 1.19
C LEU A 9 37.82 -0.47 0.37
N LEU A 10 37.14 -1.57 0.06
CA LEU A 10 37.52 -2.45 -1.05
C LEU A 10 36.49 -2.25 -2.17
N LEU A 11 36.80 -1.34 -3.09
CA LEU A 11 36.10 -1.20 -4.36
C LEU A 11 36.44 -2.41 -5.24
N PHE A 12 35.75 -3.52 -5.04
CA PHE A 12 35.61 -4.52 -6.09
C PHE A 12 34.52 -4.04 -7.05
N LEU A 13 34.94 -3.49 -8.20
CA LEU A 13 34.11 -3.42 -9.40
C LEU A 13 33.90 -4.85 -9.93
N SER A 14 33.18 -5.68 -9.18
CA SER A 14 32.68 -6.94 -9.71
C SER A 14 31.47 -6.60 -10.59
N THR A 15 31.66 -6.59 -11.91
CA THR A 15 30.53 -6.73 -12.82
C THR A 15 29.82 -8.04 -12.48
N PRO A 16 28.55 -8.02 -12.04
CA PRO A 16 27.85 -9.25 -11.70
C PRO A 16 27.83 -10.18 -12.92
N PHE A 17 28.26 -11.42 -12.70
CA PHE A 17 28.35 -12.43 -13.74
C PHE A 17 26.97 -13.06 -13.95
N ILE A 18 26.20 -12.52 -14.90
CA ILE A 18 24.93 -13.11 -15.31
C ILE A 18 25.24 -14.43 -16.04
N SER A 19 24.65 -15.52 -15.58
CA SER A 19 24.75 -16.83 -16.24
C SER A 19 23.77 -16.88 -17.43
N GLY A 20 24.20 -16.32 -18.56
CA GLY A 20 23.48 -16.24 -19.82
C GLY A 20 24.03 -15.09 -20.65
N SER A 21 23.94 -15.13 -21.98
CA SER A 21 24.30 -13.99 -22.82
C SER A 21 23.28 -12.86 -22.59
N ALA A 22 23.44 -12.11 -21.49
CA ALA A 22 22.54 -11.06 -21.10
C ALA A 22 22.45 -10.03 -22.23
N GLN A 23 21.25 -9.85 -22.76
CA GLN A 23 20.97 -8.79 -23.70
C GLN A 23 20.73 -7.51 -22.91
N ILE A 24 21.16 -6.39 -23.49
CA ILE A 24 21.06 -5.08 -22.87
C ILE A 24 20.06 -4.25 -23.66
N VAL A 25 18.93 -3.91 -23.03
CA VAL A 25 18.00 -2.90 -23.54
C VAL A 25 18.35 -1.56 -22.89
N ASN A 26 18.71 -0.59 -23.74
CA ASN A 26 19.01 0.76 -23.32
C ASN A 26 17.83 1.69 -23.58
N SER A 27 17.53 2.55 -22.63
CA SER A 27 16.61 3.67 -22.76
C SER A 27 17.29 4.97 -22.27
N PRO A 28 16.64 6.14 -22.33
CA PRO A 28 17.20 7.38 -21.80
C PRO A 28 17.66 7.27 -20.34
N HIS A 29 16.86 6.65 -19.47
CA HIS A 29 17.12 6.60 -18.02
C HIS A 29 17.47 5.20 -17.48
N PHE A 30 17.38 4.14 -18.30
CA PHE A 30 17.58 2.77 -17.82
C PHE A 30 18.54 1.96 -18.72
N GLU A 31 19.23 1.02 -18.08
CA GLU A 31 20.01 -0.05 -18.70
C GLU A 31 19.52 -1.39 -18.16
N ILE A 32 18.80 -2.15 -18.97
CA ILE A 32 18.10 -3.38 -18.55
C ILE A 32 18.85 -4.60 -19.06
N HIS A 33 19.26 -5.46 -18.14
CA HIS A 33 20.01 -6.69 -18.37
C HIS A 33 19.09 -7.90 -18.16
N SER A 34 18.84 -8.67 -19.23
CA SER A 34 18.00 -9.88 -19.16
C SER A 34 18.34 -10.86 -20.29
N ALA A 35 17.96 -12.13 -20.11
CA ALA A 35 17.92 -13.10 -21.21
C ALA A 35 16.72 -12.91 -22.16
N ASN A 36 15.68 -12.17 -21.75
CA ASN A 36 14.44 -11.98 -22.50
C ASN A 36 14.28 -10.54 -23.01
N GLN A 37 14.51 -10.34 -24.31
CA GLN A 37 14.44 -9.03 -24.96
C GLN A 37 13.05 -8.39 -24.87
N LYS A 38 11.99 -9.15 -25.20
CA LYS A 38 10.62 -8.63 -25.23
C LYS A 38 10.17 -8.19 -23.84
N PHE A 39 10.53 -8.95 -22.81
CA PHE A 39 10.26 -8.58 -21.43
C PHE A 39 11.05 -7.32 -21.03
N SER A 40 12.30 -7.20 -21.46
CA SER A 40 13.12 -6.01 -21.22
C SER A 40 12.55 -4.75 -21.86
N GLU A 41 12.00 -4.85 -23.07
CA GLU A 41 11.28 -3.74 -23.73
C GLU A 41 10.01 -3.33 -22.95
N GLN A 42 9.26 -4.30 -22.42
CA GLN A 42 8.11 -4.04 -21.58
C GLN A 42 8.50 -3.34 -20.27
N VAL A 43 9.55 -3.83 -19.59
CA VAL A 43 10.12 -3.20 -18.38
C VAL A 43 10.56 -1.77 -18.67
N SER A 44 11.26 -1.56 -19.79
CA SER A 44 11.71 -0.24 -20.25
C SER A 44 10.57 0.74 -20.42
N GLN A 45 9.51 0.36 -21.14
CA GLN A 45 8.36 1.21 -21.38
C GLN A 45 7.66 1.62 -20.08
N ILE A 46 7.48 0.68 -19.15
CA ILE A 46 6.86 0.94 -17.85
C ILE A 46 7.73 1.90 -17.02
N LEU A 47 9.02 1.62 -16.92
CA LEU A 47 9.95 2.40 -16.08
C LEU A 47 10.15 3.82 -16.63
N GLU A 48 10.20 4.03 -17.94
CA GLU A 48 10.28 5.38 -18.53
C GLU A 48 9.03 6.22 -18.25
N GLY A 49 7.85 5.60 -18.31
CA GLY A 49 6.60 6.25 -17.90
C GLY A 49 6.59 6.59 -16.41
N GLY A 50 7.03 5.65 -15.57
CA GLY A 50 7.22 5.86 -14.13
C GLY A 50 8.21 6.97 -13.81
N TYR A 51 9.35 7.02 -14.50
CA TYR A 51 10.40 8.01 -14.31
C TYR A 51 9.88 9.41 -14.60
N SER A 52 9.12 9.57 -15.69
CA SER A 52 8.51 10.85 -16.04
C SER A 52 7.58 11.37 -14.94
N ARG A 53 6.76 10.49 -14.33
CA ARG A 53 5.90 10.84 -13.18
C ARG A 53 6.72 11.16 -11.94
N ALA A 54 7.73 10.35 -11.62
CA ALA A 54 8.57 10.53 -10.43
C ALA A 54 9.39 11.84 -10.51
N LYS A 55 9.98 12.13 -11.67
CA LYS A 55 10.65 13.39 -11.98
C LYS A 55 9.72 14.59 -11.78
N ALA A 56 8.49 14.51 -12.28
CA ALA A 56 7.51 15.58 -12.11
C ALA A 56 7.10 15.78 -10.64
N TYR A 57 6.94 14.69 -9.88
CA TYR A 57 6.57 14.73 -8.47
C TYR A 57 7.71 15.32 -7.63
N PHE A 58 8.91 14.72 -7.67
CA PHE A 58 10.06 15.13 -6.85
C PHE A 58 10.81 16.35 -7.36
N GLN A 59 10.55 16.79 -8.60
CA GLN A 59 11.29 17.87 -9.25
C GLN A 59 12.80 17.63 -9.31
N LEU A 60 13.20 16.36 -9.42
CA LEU A 60 14.60 15.93 -9.49
C LEU A 60 14.81 14.88 -10.59
N GLU A 61 16.07 14.73 -10.99
CA GLU A 61 16.52 13.65 -11.87
C GLU A 61 17.51 12.75 -11.13
N LEU A 62 17.46 11.45 -11.43
CA LEU A 62 18.50 10.53 -11.00
C LEU A 62 19.79 10.83 -11.79
N PRO A 63 20.95 10.88 -11.12
CA PRO A 63 22.20 11.38 -11.72
C PRO A 63 22.81 10.44 -12.76
N ARG A 64 22.36 9.18 -12.77
CA ARG A 64 22.86 8.11 -13.62
C ARG A 64 21.68 7.30 -14.15
N LYS A 65 21.93 6.55 -15.22
CA LYS A 65 20.98 5.54 -15.64
C LYS A 65 20.84 4.49 -14.54
N VAL A 66 19.60 4.10 -14.28
CA VAL A 66 19.28 3.02 -13.37
C VAL A 66 19.55 1.70 -14.08
N ARG A 67 20.36 0.84 -13.47
CA ARG A 67 20.57 -0.51 -13.96
C ARG A 67 19.45 -1.40 -13.46
N VAL A 68 18.91 -2.23 -14.34
CA VAL A 68 17.85 -3.18 -14.01
C VAL A 68 18.34 -4.58 -14.36
N PHE A 69 18.44 -5.47 -13.38
CA PHE A 69 18.83 -6.86 -13.61
C PHE A 69 17.61 -7.75 -13.46
N VAL A 70 17.25 -8.47 -14.52
CA VAL A 70 16.22 -9.49 -14.49
C VAL A 70 16.88 -10.84 -14.29
N THR A 71 16.74 -11.39 -13.08
CA THR A 71 17.45 -12.60 -12.65
C THR A 71 16.72 -13.86 -13.06
N SER A 72 17.48 -14.88 -13.45
CA SER A 72 16.95 -16.15 -13.92
C SER A 72 16.57 -17.10 -12.77
N ASN A 73 17.01 -16.84 -11.53
CA ASN A 73 16.66 -17.67 -10.37
C ASN A 73 16.85 -16.92 -9.04
N THR A 74 16.42 -17.53 -7.92
CA THR A 74 16.52 -16.94 -6.58
C THR A 74 17.95 -16.70 -6.13
N VAL A 75 18.88 -17.61 -6.46
CA VAL A 75 20.28 -17.50 -6.01
C VAL A 75 20.94 -16.27 -6.61
N GLU A 76 20.71 -16.02 -7.90
CA GLU A 76 21.18 -14.81 -8.57
C GLU A 76 20.53 -13.54 -7.96
N PHE A 77 19.23 -13.59 -7.69
CA PHE A 77 18.51 -12.49 -7.02
C PHE A 77 19.11 -12.16 -5.66
N ASP A 78 19.26 -13.16 -4.79
CA ASP A 78 19.77 -12.99 -3.43
C ASP A 78 21.23 -12.51 -3.44
N ASN A 79 22.04 -13.00 -4.38
CA ASN A 79 23.43 -12.55 -4.54
C ASN A 79 23.53 -11.08 -4.98
N LEU A 80 22.64 -10.62 -5.86
CA LEU A 80 22.63 -9.22 -6.33
C LEU A 80 22.08 -8.26 -5.27
N VAL A 81 21.04 -8.68 -4.55
CA VAL A 81 20.43 -7.88 -3.48
C VAL A 81 21.35 -7.83 -2.25
N GLY A 82 22.07 -8.91 -1.95
CA GLY A 82 22.97 -9.00 -0.80
C GLY A 82 22.25 -9.09 0.55
N LEU A 83 20.93 -9.30 0.55
CA LEU A 83 20.07 -9.44 1.72
C LEU A 83 19.08 -10.60 1.50
N ASN A 84 18.75 -11.31 2.57
CA ASN A 84 17.69 -12.31 2.56
C ASN A 84 16.33 -11.60 2.63
N LEU A 85 15.76 -11.29 1.47
CA LEU A 85 14.41 -10.76 1.38
C LEU A 85 13.37 -11.87 1.57
N PRO A 86 12.14 -11.54 2.00
CA PRO A 86 11.06 -12.53 2.05
C PRO A 86 10.81 -13.16 0.67
N ASP A 87 10.46 -14.45 0.64
CA ASP A 87 10.26 -15.22 -0.60
C ASP A 87 9.27 -14.58 -1.58
N TRP A 88 8.28 -13.85 -1.05
CA TRP A 88 7.25 -13.15 -1.82
C TRP A 88 7.74 -11.87 -2.51
N SER A 89 8.97 -11.43 -2.25
CA SER A 89 9.57 -10.26 -2.89
C SER A 89 9.88 -10.58 -4.36
N LEU A 90 9.26 -9.85 -5.29
CA LEU A 90 9.45 -10.02 -6.73
C LEU A 90 10.55 -9.13 -7.29
N ALA A 91 10.83 -8.02 -6.61
CA ALA A 91 11.83 -7.05 -7.00
C ALA A 91 12.45 -6.39 -5.75
N CYS A 92 13.56 -5.67 -5.95
CA CYS A 92 14.19 -4.85 -4.93
C CYS A 92 14.98 -3.71 -5.58
N ALA A 93 14.72 -2.49 -5.12
CA ALA A 93 15.54 -1.32 -5.39
C ALA A 93 16.68 -1.19 -4.37
N ILE A 94 17.87 -0.83 -4.86
CA ILE A 94 19.04 -0.48 -4.06
C ILE A 94 19.45 0.95 -4.44
N PRO A 95 18.90 1.97 -3.76
CA PRO A 95 19.08 3.39 -4.11
C PRO A 95 20.55 3.83 -4.20
N GLU A 96 21.42 3.34 -3.31
CA GLU A 96 22.84 3.70 -3.26
C GLU A 96 23.62 3.24 -4.51
N GLN A 97 23.05 2.31 -5.29
CA GLN A 97 23.68 1.71 -6.46
C GLN A 97 22.97 2.04 -7.78
N ASP A 98 21.91 2.86 -7.74
CA ASP A 98 21.00 3.12 -8.86
C ASP A 98 20.55 1.81 -9.52
N LEU A 99 20.12 0.83 -8.71
CA LEU A 99 19.91 -0.56 -9.12
C LEU A 99 18.50 -1.03 -8.78
N ILE A 100 17.86 -1.72 -9.72
CA ILE A 100 16.66 -2.53 -9.51
C ILE A 100 17.01 -3.98 -9.87
N VAL A 101 16.70 -4.91 -8.98
CA VAL A 101 16.81 -6.35 -9.24
C VAL A 101 15.38 -6.92 -9.32
N LEU A 102 15.08 -7.68 -10.36
CA LEU A 102 13.75 -8.19 -10.67
C LEU A 102 13.80 -9.70 -10.92
N LYS A 103 12.91 -10.48 -10.30
CA LYS A 103 12.79 -11.92 -10.59
C LYS A 103 12.11 -12.15 -11.94
N SER A 104 12.66 -13.02 -12.80
CA SER A 104 12.05 -13.30 -14.11
C SER A 104 10.63 -13.86 -14.00
N PRO A 105 9.67 -13.41 -14.85
CA PRO A 105 8.33 -14.00 -14.91
C PRO A 105 8.31 -15.44 -15.43
N ASP A 106 9.41 -15.90 -16.06
CA ASP A 106 9.53 -17.28 -16.56
C ASP A 106 9.55 -18.30 -15.41
N GLU A 107 10.08 -17.89 -14.25
CA GLU A 107 10.21 -18.73 -13.05
C GLU A 107 9.22 -18.34 -11.93
N TYR A 108 8.68 -17.12 -11.98
CA TYR A 108 7.83 -16.58 -10.92
C TYR A 108 6.48 -16.10 -11.43
N GLN A 109 5.41 -16.55 -10.78
CA GLN A 109 4.08 -16.02 -11.04
C GLN A 109 3.88 -14.67 -10.36
N TYR A 110 3.77 -13.64 -11.18
CA TYR A 110 3.42 -12.30 -10.74
C TYR A 110 1.94 -12.28 -10.34
N ARG A 111 1.67 -12.14 -9.03
CA ARG A 111 0.32 -11.90 -8.51
C ARG A 111 -0.09 -10.42 -8.57
N LYS A 112 0.89 -9.55 -8.85
CA LYS A 112 0.76 -8.10 -9.00
C LYS A 112 1.05 -7.73 -10.45
N GLU A 113 0.44 -6.65 -10.92
CA GLU A 113 0.78 -6.11 -12.24
C GLU A 113 2.27 -5.72 -12.27
N LEU A 114 2.95 -6.00 -13.38
CA LEU A 114 4.38 -5.67 -13.51
C LEU A 114 4.62 -4.16 -13.31
N SER A 115 3.70 -3.32 -13.77
CA SER A 115 3.76 -1.88 -13.58
C SER A 115 3.67 -1.45 -12.12
N GLU A 116 2.89 -2.14 -11.30
CA GLU A 116 2.80 -1.89 -9.86
C GLU A 116 4.16 -2.16 -9.20
N VAL A 117 4.78 -3.31 -9.50
CA VAL A 117 6.07 -3.72 -8.94
C VAL A 117 7.16 -2.73 -9.35
N LEU A 118 7.28 -2.43 -10.65
CA LEU A 118 8.34 -1.56 -11.15
C LEU A 118 8.21 -0.11 -10.67
N ASN A 119 6.99 0.43 -10.61
CA ASN A 119 6.78 1.78 -10.07
C ASN A 119 7.05 1.85 -8.57
N HIS A 120 6.78 0.77 -7.83
CA HIS A 120 7.11 0.68 -6.40
C HIS A 120 8.63 0.74 -6.18
N GLU A 121 9.40 -0.09 -6.90
CA GLU A 121 10.87 -0.05 -6.81
C GLU A 121 11.45 1.29 -7.26
N LEU A 122 10.90 1.87 -8.32
CA LEU A 122 11.33 3.18 -8.79
C LEU A 122 11.09 4.28 -7.76
N ALA A 123 9.99 4.21 -7.01
CA ALA A 123 9.69 5.17 -5.95
C ALA A 123 10.75 5.15 -4.84
N HIS A 124 11.28 3.97 -4.49
CA HIS A 124 12.39 3.86 -3.53
C HIS A 124 13.66 4.55 -4.03
N LEU A 125 14.00 4.43 -5.31
CA LEU A 125 15.16 5.13 -5.88
C LEU A 125 15.03 6.65 -5.78
N PHE A 126 13.87 7.20 -6.17
CA PHE A 126 13.63 8.64 -6.11
C PHE A 126 13.57 9.16 -4.67
N LEU A 127 12.90 8.44 -3.77
CA LEU A 127 12.83 8.81 -2.36
C LEU A 127 14.21 8.73 -1.70
N GLY A 128 14.96 7.66 -1.94
CA GLY A 128 16.33 7.52 -1.47
C GLY A 128 17.23 8.65 -1.98
N LYS A 129 17.05 9.07 -3.25
CA LYS A 129 17.76 10.22 -3.81
C LYS A 129 17.39 11.54 -3.14
N ALA A 130 16.09 11.77 -2.89
CA ALA A 130 15.60 13.00 -2.26
C ALA A 130 16.06 13.12 -0.80
N ILE A 131 16.09 12.00 -0.07
CA ILE A 131 16.50 11.94 1.33
C ILE A 131 18.03 11.98 1.50
N GLY A 132 18.78 11.33 0.61
CA GLY A 132 20.22 11.16 0.75
C GLY A 132 20.56 10.12 1.83
N ASN A 133 21.45 10.48 2.77
CA ASN A 133 22.01 9.54 3.76
C ASN A 133 21.19 9.44 5.06
N LEU A 134 20.03 10.11 5.16
CA LEU A 134 19.21 10.03 6.36
C LEU A 134 18.43 8.72 6.39
N SER A 135 18.23 8.20 7.60
CA SER A 135 17.33 7.06 7.80
C SER A 135 15.88 7.54 7.69
N VAL A 136 15.12 6.91 6.80
CA VAL A 136 13.69 7.17 6.59
C VAL A 136 12.88 6.19 7.43
N PRO A 137 11.83 6.64 8.15
CA PRO A 137 10.87 5.74 8.76
C PRO A 137 10.32 4.73 7.74
N LEU A 138 10.18 3.47 8.15
CA LEU A 138 9.75 2.39 7.26
C LEU A 138 8.39 2.69 6.64
N TRP A 139 7.46 3.27 7.43
CA TRP A 139 6.14 3.63 6.91
C TRP A 139 6.20 4.71 5.83
N MET A 140 7.15 5.65 5.89
CA MET A 140 7.31 6.67 4.86
C MET A 140 7.86 6.05 3.58
N ASN A 141 8.88 5.19 3.71
CA ASN A 141 9.52 4.55 2.57
C ASN A 141 8.54 3.64 1.80
N GLU A 142 7.93 2.69 2.52
CA GLU A 142 6.97 1.73 1.96
C GLU A 142 5.66 2.40 1.57
N GLY A 143 5.17 3.32 2.39
CA GLY A 143 3.92 4.03 2.15
C GLY A 143 3.97 4.86 0.88
N PHE A 144 5.09 5.55 0.64
CA PHE A 144 5.27 6.32 -0.58
C PHE A 144 5.39 5.40 -1.80
N ALA A 145 6.12 4.29 -1.69
CA ALA A 145 6.27 3.35 -2.79
C ALA A 145 4.96 2.69 -3.20
N VAL A 146 4.08 2.36 -2.24
CA VAL A 146 2.71 1.88 -2.53
C VAL A 146 1.82 3.01 -3.07
N TRP A 147 1.98 4.22 -2.55
CA TRP A 147 1.19 5.39 -3.00
C TRP A 147 1.50 5.75 -4.44
N PHE A 148 2.79 5.77 -4.81
CA PHE A 148 3.27 6.09 -6.14
C PHE A 148 2.99 5.01 -7.19
N SER A 149 2.88 3.74 -6.77
CA SER A 149 2.46 2.63 -7.62
C SER A 149 0.94 2.58 -7.85
N GLU A 150 0.19 3.53 -7.29
CA GLU A 150 -1.24 3.79 -7.53
C GLU A 150 -2.18 2.63 -7.20
N LYS A 151 -1.80 1.74 -6.27
CA LYS A 151 -2.67 0.63 -5.86
C LYS A 151 -3.37 0.89 -4.52
N TRP A 152 -4.67 1.16 -4.62
CA TRP A 152 -5.57 1.12 -3.47
C TRP A 152 -6.94 0.59 -3.87
N GLY A 153 -7.25 -0.64 -3.44
CA GLY A 153 -8.45 -1.36 -3.81
C GLY A 153 -9.42 -1.61 -2.66
N TRP A 154 -10.42 -2.44 -2.96
CA TRP A 154 -11.38 -2.89 -1.96
C TRP A 154 -10.76 -3.87 -0.94
N GLY A 155 -9.77 -4.67 -1.35
CA GLY A 155 -9.08 -5.61 -0.48
C GLY A 155 -8.38 -4.91 0.68
N GLU A 156 -7.61 -3.86 0.40
CA GLU A 156 -6.90 -3.06 1.41
C GLU A 156 -7.89 -2.33 2.33
N LYS A 157 -9.00 -1.82 1.79
CA LYS A 157 -10.07 -1.21 2.60
C LYS A 157 -10.68 -2.21 3.59
N ILE A 158 -10.96 -3.45 3.17
CA ILE A 158 -11.49 -4.50 4.05
C ILE A 158 -10.45 -4.91 5.09
N LEU A 159 -9.18 -5.02 4.70
CA LEU A 159 -8.08 -5.35 5.59
C LEU A 159 -7.96 -4.33 6.73
N VAL A 160 -7.94 -3.03 6.39
CA VAL A 160 -7.88 -1.95 7.37
C VAL A 160 -9.15 -1.90 8.22
N ALA A 161 -10.33 -2.07 7.61
CA ALA A 161 -11.61 -2.11 8.33
C ALA A 161 -11.62 -3.21 9.41
N ARG A 162 -11.18 -4.43 9.05
CA ARG A 162 -11.04 -5.52 10.02
C ARG A 162 -10.08 -5.15 11.15
N ALA A 163 -8.94 -4.54 10.84
CA ALA A 163 -7.99 -4.10 11.86
C ALA A 163 -8.58 -3.03 12.80
N VAL A 164 -9.46 -2.15 12.31
CA VAL A 164 -10.18 -1.19 13.15
C VAL A 164 -11.14 -1.91 14.12
N LEU A 165 -11.92 -2.89 13.65
CA LEU A 165 -12.84 -3.65 14.52
C LEU A 165 -12.13 -4.46 15.60
N THR A 166 -11.04 -5.12 15.23
CA THR A 166 -10.30 -5.99 16.16
C THR A 166 -9.36 -5.19 17.07
N GLY A 167 -9.27 -3.87 16.89
CA GLY A 167 -8.32 -3.03 17.62
C GLY A 167 -6.86 -3.27 17.27
N SER A 168 -6.57 -3.92 16.13
CA SER A 168 -5.23 -4.31 15.72
C SER A 168 -4.54 -3.32 14.76
N VAL A 169 -5.04 -2.07 14.68
CA VAL A 169 -4.37 -0.99 13.92
C VAL A 169 -2.99 -0.76 14.51
N PHE A 170 -1.94 -0.82 13.67
CA PHE A 170 -0.59 -0.48 14.07
C PHE A 170 -0.40 1.04 14.08
N SER A 171 0.32 1.54 15.07
CA SER A 171 0.87 2.88 15.01
C SER A 171 1.99 2.96 13.98
N LEU A 172 2.25 4.15 13.43
CA LEU A 172 3.35 4.37 12.49
C LEU A 172 4.71 4.02 13.12
N SER A 173 4.94 4.46 14.36
CA SER A 173 6.13 4.09 15.14
C SER A 173 6.26 2.58 15.34
N ARG A 174 5.13 1.85 15.44
CA ARG A 174 5.17 0.38 15.52
C ARG A 174 5.57 -0.23 14.18
N ILE A 175 5.09 0.32 13.05
CA ILE A 175 5.51 -0.13 11.72
C ILE A 175 7.03 0.05 11.56
N ASP A 176 7.58 1.16 12.02
CA ASP A 176 9.03 1.44 11.97
C ASP A 176 9.88 0.41 12.73
N SER A 177 9.31 -0.23 13.76
CA SER A 177 9.99 -1.24 14.57
C SER A 177 9.83 -2.69 14.07
N LEU A 178 9.10 -2.91 12.98
CA LEU A 178 8.86 -4.27 12.48
C LEU A 178 10.07 -4.77 11.71
N ASP A 179 10.72 -5.82 12.23
CA ASP A 179 11.68 -6.60 11.46
C ASP A 179 10.99 -7.22 10.22
N TYR A 180 11.69 -7.22 9.09
CA TYR A 180 11.22 -7.65 7.76
C TYR A 180 10.21 -8.81 7.80
N PHE A 181 9.06 -8.58 7.16
CA PHE A 181 7.76 -9.15 7.54
C PHE A 181 7.49 -10.61 7.14
N ARG A 182 6.73 -11.31 8.00
CA ARG A 182 5.77 -12.36 7.59
C ARG A 182 4.63 -11.73 6.77
N GLU A 183 4.29 -12.34 5.62
CA GLU A 183 3.44 -11.80 4.54
C GLU A 183 2.15 -11.07 4.99
N SER A 184 1.36 -11.63 5.92
CA SER A 184 0.06 -11.04 6.30
C SER A 184 0.15 -9.80 7.19
N ARG A 185 1.17 -9.70 8.07
CA ARG A 185 1.42 -8.47 8.85
C ARG A 185 2.03 -7.39 7.97
N ALA A 186 2.79 -7.78 6.94
CA ALA A 186 3.32 -6.88 5.92
C ALA A 186 2.20 -6.12 5.21
N GLN A 187 1.16 -6.84 4.76
CA GLN A 187 0.06 -6.24 4.00
C GLN A 187 -0.68 -5.16 4.79
N LEU A 188 -0.94 -5.38 6.09
CA LEU A 188 -1.59 -4.37 6.92
C LEU A 188 -0.67 -3.16 7.17
N ALA A 189 0.63 -3.39 7.40
CA ALA A 189 1.59 -2.31 7.54
C ALA A 189 1.66 -1.46 6.26
N TYR A 190 1.79 -2.09 5.08
CA TYR A 190 1.75 -1.40 3.79
C TYR A 190 0.45 -0.62 3.56
N ALA A 191 -0.69 -1.20 3.93
CA ALA A 191 -1.97 -0.51 3.79
C ALA A 191 -2.07 0.73 4.70
N LEU A 192 -1.57 0.64 5.94
CA LEU A 192 -1.55 1.78 6.88
C LEU A 192 -0.53 2.84 6.45
N SER A 193 0.65 2.43 5.96
CA SER A 193 1.67 3.32 5.42
C SER A 193 1.17 4.10 4.20
N PHE A 194 0.50 3.42 3.24
CA PHE A 194 -0.16 4.08 2.12
C PHE A 194 -1.20 5.10 2.60
N LEU A 195 -2.01 4.72 3.59
CA LEU A 195 -3.03 5.62 4.13
C LEU A 195 -2.42 6.83 4.82
N ALA A 196 -1.27 6.70 5.47
CA ALA A 196 -0.58 7.81 6.11
C ALA A 196 -0.05 8.81 5.08
N VAL A 197 0.58 8.34 4.00
CA VAL A 197 1.00 9.20 2.87
C VAL A 197 -0.21 9.85 2.19
N SER A 198 -1.26 9.08 1.95
CA SER A 198 -2.52 9.62 1.40
C SER A 198 -3.16 10.66 2.32
N TYR A 199 -3.08 10.47 3.64
CA TYR A 199 -3.60 11.41 4.62
C TYR A 199 -2.80 12.71 4.61
N LEU A 200 -1.47 12.63 4.53
CA LEU A 200 -0.60 13.80 4.34
C LEU A 200 -1.01 14.60 3.09
N GLU A 201 -1.05 13.95 1.93
CA GLU A 201 -1.39 14.56 0.64
C GLU A 201 -2.80 15.19 0.62
N THR A 202 -3.75 14.59 1.34
CA THR A 202 -5.15 15.06 1.31
C THR A 202 -5.47 16.10 2.37
N GLN A 203 -4.93 15.99 3.59
CA GLN A 203 -5.23 16.92 4.68
C GLN A 203 -4.31 18.15 4.69
N TYR A 204 -3.03 17.96 4.36
CA TYR A 204 -2.01 19.01 4.41
C TYR A 204 -1.67 19.58 3.03
N GLY A 205 -2.38 19.12 1.99
CA GLY A 205 -2.32 19.61 0.64
C GLY A 205 -1.43 18.79 -0.28
N GLN A 206 -1.68 18.93 -1.60
CA GLN A 206 -0.91 18.22 -2.62
C GLN A 206 0.58 18.57 -2.52
N GLY A 207 1.42 17.54 -2.54
CA GLY A 207 2.87 17.63 -2.35
C GLY A 207 3.31 17.78 -0.90
N ALA A 208 2.42 17.58 0.09
CA ALA A 208 2.79 17.63 1.50
C ALA A 208 3.86 16.60 1.86
N PHE A 209 3.82 15.39 1.27
CA PHE A 209 4.84 14.38 1.53
C PHE A 209 6.21 14.82 0.99
N LEU A 210 6.27 15.41 -0.21
CA LEU A 210 7.52 15.98 -0.73
C LEU A 210 8.06 17.10 0.16
N LYS A 211 7.20 18.03 0.59
CA LYS A 211 7.61 19.10 1.51
C LYS A 211 8.15 18.54 2.83
N LEU A 212 7.59 17.43 3.31
CA LEU A 212 8.06 16.75 4.51
C LEU A 212 9.45 16.15 4.28
N VAL A 213 9.66 15.48 3.14
CA VAL A 213 10.97 14.95 2.73
C VAL A 213 12.00 16.07 2.63
N ASP A 214 11.69 17.16 1.94
CA ASP A 214 12.57 18.32 1.79
C ASP A 214 12.90 18.95 3.15
N SER A 215 11.88 19.16 4.00
CA SER A 215 12.10 19.70 5.33
C SER A 215 12.94 18.77 6.18
N TYR A 216 12.75 17.45 6.09
CA TYR A 216 13.53 16.48 6.86
C TYR A 216 14.98 16.43 6.41
N GLN A 217 15.23 16.55 5.10
CA GLN A 217 16.57 16.66 4.53
C GLN A 217 17.32 17.89 5.07
N VAL A 218 16.62 19.01 5.28
CA VAL A 218 17.22 20.23 5.83
C VAL A 218 17.40 20.14 7.35
N THR A 219 16.36 19.75 8.09
CA THR A 219 16.37 19.80 9.56
C THR A 219 17.14 18.66 10.20
N HIS A 220 17.27 17.51 9.51
CA HIS A 220 17.77 16.24 10.07
C HIS A 220 16.99 15.79 11.33
N ASP A 221 15.78 16.32 11.52
CA ASP A 221 14.91 16.05 12.66
C ASP A 221 13.48 15.90 12.15
N LEU A 222 12.94 14.70 12.30
CA LEU A 222 11.61 14.33 11.83
C LEU A 222 10.52 15.14 12.54
N ASN A 223 10.66 15.43 13.84
CA ASN A 223 9.68 16.25 14.56
C ASN A 223 9.65 17.67 14.01
N GLN A 224 10.81 18.26 13.72
CA GLN A 224 10.89 19.60 13.12
C GLN A 224 10.31 19.62 11.70
N ALA A 225 10.53 18.55 10.93
CA ALA A 225 9.97 18.41 9.59
C ALA A 225 8.45 18.28 9.59
N PHE A 226 7.89 17.50 10.53
CA PHE A 226 6.45 17.44 10.73
C PHE A 226 5.89 18.79 11.18
N LEU A 227 6.52 19.45 12.17
CA LEU A 227 6.06 20.76 12.64
C LEU A 227 6.02 21.82 11.53
N SER A 228 7.00 21.81 10.61
CA SER A 228 7.05 22.79 9.52
C SER A 228 5.98 22.57 8.44
N VAL A 229 5.55 21.32 8.22
CA VAL A 229 4.60 20.95 7.15
C VAL A 229 3.17 20.82 7.65
N THR A 230 2.98 20.22 8.82
CA THR A 230 1.66 19.89 9.38
C THR A 230 1.27 20.79 10.55
N GLY A 231 2.23 21.48 11.17
CA GLY A 231 2.03 22.19 12.44
C GLY A 231 1.97 21.27 13.66
N LEU A 232 2.21 19.97 13.49
CA LEU A 232 2.22 18.96 14.55
C LEU A 232 3.59 18.31 14.65
N ASP A 233 4.01 17.88 15.84
CA ASP A 233 5.13 16.93 15.96
C ASP A 233 4.74 15.55 15.40
N TYR A 234 5.72 14.65 15.24
CA TYR A 234 5.49 13.34 14.64
C TYR A 234 4.46 12.50 15.41
N LEU A 235 4.50 12.51 16.75
CA LEU A 235 3.59 11.72 17.58
C LEU A 235 2.17 12.28 17.54
N SER A 236 2.03 13.61 17.52
CA SER A 236 0.77 14.30 17.36
C SER A 236 0.13 14.01 16.00
N PHE A 237 0.91 14.06 14.92
CA PHE A 237 0.45 13.65 13.58
C PHE A 237 0.02 12.18 13.55
N GLN A 238 0.83 11.28 14.12
CA GLN A 238 0.53 9.85 14.16
C GLN A 238 -0.82 9.60 14.84
N LYS A 239 -1.08 10.25 15.98
CA LYS A 239 -2.33 10.13 16.71
C LYS A 239 -3.51 10.64 15.89
N GLU A 240 -3.38 11.80 15.28
CA GLU A 240 -4.42 12.37 14.41
C GLU A 240 -4.75 11.43 13.24
N PHE A 241 -3.71 10.92 12.58
CA PHE A 241 -3.85 9.94 11.51
C PHE A 241 -4.58 8.68 11.99
N GLU A 242 -4.16 8.07 13.10
CA GLU A 242 -4.79 6.87 13.65
C GLU A 242 -6.27 7.10 13.99
N ASP A 243 -6.61 8.25 14.58
CA ASP A 243 -8.00 8.63 14.89
C ASP A 243 -8.81 8.81 13.60
N SER A 244 -8.22 9.40 12.56
CA SER A 244 -8.85 9.54 11.24
C SER A 244 -9.15 8.19 10.60
N VAL A 245 -8.22 7.22 10.69
CA VAL A 245 -8.39 5.86 10.17
C VAL A 245 -9.50 5.15 10.94
N ARG A 246 -9.49 5.20 12.27
CA ARG A 246 -10.55 4.61 13.10
C ARG A 246 -11.91 5.19 12.72
N LYS A 247 -12.04 6.51 12.64
CA LYS A 247 -13.30 7.18 12.29
C LYS A 247 -13.81 6.79 10.90
N LYS A 248 -12.93 6.76 9.90
CA LYS A 248 -13.28 6.46 8.50
C LYS A 248 -13.67 4.99 8.30
N TYR A 249 -12.94 4.07 8.92
CA TYR A 249 -13.10 2.64 8.67
C TYR A 249 -14.04 1.95 9.66
N ASN A 250 -14.44 2.57 10.77
CA ASN A 250 -15.42 1.98 11.71
C ASN A 250 -16.72 1.58 11.01
N TRP A 251 -17.29 2.47 10.19
CA TRP A 251 -18.53 2.18 9.44
C TRP A 251 -18.35 1.08 8.40
N ILE A 252 -17.26 1.15 7.61
CA ILE A 252 -16.94 0.11 6.61
C ILE A 252 -16.83 -1.25 7.30
N ALA A 253 -16.21 -1.26 8.47
CA ALA A 253 -15.98 -2.48 9.18
C ALA A 253 -17.27 -3.13 9.69
N ILE A 254 -18.18 -2.34 10.29
CA ILE A 254 -19.51 -2.80 10.71
C ILE A 254 -20.26 -3.47 9.55
N PHE A 255 -20.21 -2.90 8.34
CA PHE A 255 -20.90 -3.47 7.18
C PHE A 255 -20.14 -4.60 6.49
N SER A 256 -18.83 -4.73 6.73
CA SER A 256 -18.00 -5.80 6.14
C SER A 256 -18.04 -7.11 6.92
N ASP A 257 -18.55 -7.10 8.16
CA ASP A 257 -18.73 -8.31 8.95
C ASP A 257 -19.98 -9.06 8.48
N GLY A 258 -19.78 -10.28 7.96
CA GLY A 258 -20.86 -11.13 7.49
C GLY A 258 -21.90 -11.41 8.57
N ILE A 259 -21.53 -11.39 9.85
CA ILE A 259 -22.46 -11.57 10.96
C ILE A 259 -23.47 -10.43 11.02
N VAL A 260 -23.05 -9.17 10.79
CA VAL A 260 -23.95 -8.02 10.80
C VAL A 260 -24.94 -8.09 9.64
N LEU A 261 -24.49 -8.54 8.47
CA LEU A 261 -25.37 -8.77 7.32
C LEU A 261 -26.38 -9.89 7.59
N TRP A 262 -25.94 -11.04 8.10
CA TRP A 262 -26.84 -12.16 8.41
C TRP A 262 -27.81 -11.87 9.56
N THR A 263 -27.36 -11.16 10.59
CA THR A 263 -28.24 -10.71 11.70
C THR A 263 -29.23 -9.66 11.22
N GLY A 264 -28.80 -8.69 10.40
CA GLY A 264 -29.70 -7.72 9.77
C GLY A 264 -30.74 -8.39 8.87
N LEU A 265 -30.33 -9.38 8.06
CA LEU A 265 -31.21 -10.16 7.21
C LEU A 265 -32.20 -10.99 8.04
N ALA A 266 -31.75 -11.62 9.13
CA ALA A 266 -32.62 -12.34 10.05
C ALA A 266 -33.65 -11.40 10.70
N LEU A 267 -33.24 -10.22 11.17
CA LEU A 267 -34.15 -9.21 11.71
C LEU A 267 -35.16 -8.72 10.66
N LEU A 268 -34.73 -8.53 9.41
CA LEU A 268 -35.62 -8.19 8.30
C LEU A 268 -36.66 -9.30 8.07
N PHE A 269 -36.27 -10.57 8.07
CA PHE A 269 -37.21 -11.69 7.95
C PHE A 269 -38.19 -11.76 9.13
N VAL A 270 -37.72 -11.52 10.36
CA VAL A 270 -38.58 -11.43 11.55
C VAL A 270 -39.59 -10.29 11.40
N LEU A 271 -39.14 -9.10 10.99
CA LEU A 271 -40.01 -7.95 10.73
C LEU A 271 -41.06 -8.28 9.66
N LEU A 272 -40.64 -8.83 8.52
CA LEU A 272 -41.53 -9.23 7.43
C LEU A 272 -42.54 -10.30 7.88
N TYR A 273 -42.11 -11.26 8.73
CA TYR A 273 -43.00 -12.24 9.34
C TYR A 273 -44.05 -11.57 10.23
N PHE A 274 -43.67 -10.61 11.08
CA PHE A 274 -44.63 -9.89 11.93
C PHE A 274 -45.59 -9.02 11.11
N VAL A 275 -45.09 -8.30 10.11
CA VAL A 275 -45.93 -7.52 9.18
C VAL A 275 -46.93 -8.43 8.48
N LYS A 276 -46.47 -9.58 7.95
CA LYS A 276 -47.33 -10.59 7.33
C LYS A 276 -48.36 -11.12 8.33
N LYS A 277 -47.95 -11.49 9.54
CA LYS A 277 -48.82 -12.02 10.59
C LYS A 277 -49.93 -11.03 10.98
N ILE A 278 -49.60 -9.75 11.09
CA ILE A 278 -50.57 -8.68 11.38
C ILE A 278 -51.55 -8.53 10.21
N ARG A 279 -51.07 -8.51 8.96
CA ARG A 279 -51.92 -8.42 7.77
C ARG A 279 -52.85 -9.64 7.64
N THR A 280 -52.33 -10.85 7.81
CA THR A 280 -53.13 -12.08 7.74
C THR A 280 -54.21 -12.12 8.82
N LYS A 281 -53.92 -11.68 10.06
CA LYS A 281 -54.94 -11.56 11.12
C LYS A 281 -56.05 -10.56 10.77
N LYS A 282 -55.72 -9.44 10.11
CA LYS A 282 -56.72 -8.47 9.64
C LYS A 282 -57.64 -9.09 8.56
N ILE A 283 -57.05 -9.81 7.60
CA ILE A 283 -57.79 -10.49 6.53
C ILE A 283 -58.73 -11.57 7.09
N LEU A 284 -58.24 -12.43 7.99
CA LEU A 284 -59.08 -13.47 8.60
C LEU A 284 -60.28 -12.89 9.38
N LYS A 285 -60.03 -11.83 10.17
CA LYS A 285 -61.10 -11.14 10.90
C LYS A 285 -62.14 -10.50 9.99
N ARG A 286 -61.75 -10.09 8.77
CA ARG A 286 -62.67 -9.58 7.76
C ARG A 286 -63.55 -10.71 7.23
N TRP A 287 -62.95 -11.84 6.83
CA TRP A 287 -63.70 -13.01 6.36
C TRP A 287 -64.65 -13.59 7.43
N GLU A 288 -64.23 -13.67 8.69
CA GLU A 288 -65.10 -14.12 9.80
C GLU A 288 -66.30 -13.19 10.05
N ARG A 289 -66.19 -11.89 9.76
CA ARG A 289 -67.32 -10.95 9.85
C ARG A 289 -68.26 -11.10 8.66
N GLU A 290 -67.70 -11.26 7.46
CA GLU A 290 -68.45 -11.51 6.22
C GLU A 290 -69.26 -12.82 6.33
N GLU A 291 -68.67 -13.91 6.84
CA GLU A 291 -69.38 -15.18 7.10
C GLU A 291 -70.48 -15.07 8.15
N LYS A 292 -70.33 -14.18 9.14
CA LYS A 292 -71.36 -13.91 10.17
C LYS A 292 -72.46 -12.95 9.70
N GLY A 293 -72.44 -12.52 8.43
CA GLY A 293 -73.43 -11.61 7.86
C GLY A 293 -73.33 -10.16 8.39
N LEU A 294 -72.20 -9.78 8.99
CA LEU A 294 -71.96 -8.42 9.46
C LEU A 294 -71.46 -7.56 8.29
N ALA A 295 -72.19 -6.49 7.95
CA ALA A 295 -71.79 -5.58 6.88
C ALA A 295 -70.40 -4.96 7.16
N PRO A 296 -69.53 -4.83 6.14
CA PRO A 296 -68.19 -4.26 6.30
C PRO A 296 -68.27 -2.78 6.74
N ARG A 297 -67.38 -2.34 7.62
CA ARG A 297 -67.28 -0.91 8.01
C ARG A 297 -66.34 -0.18 7.06
N ASP A 298 -66.56 1.12 6.85
CA ASP A 298 -65.71 1.96 5.98
C ASP A 298 -64.21 1.95 6.38
N SER A 299 -63.91 1.68 7.66
CA SER A 299 -62.54 1.51 8.17
C SER A 299 -61.82 0.24 7.70
N ASP A 300 -62.54 -0.71 7.09
CA ASP A 300 -61.97 -2.00 6.66
C ASP A 300 -61.29 -1.90 5.27
N PHE A 301 -61.36 -0.73 4.61
CA PHE A 301 -60.79 -0.44 3.29
C PHE A 301 -59.48 0.39 3.33
N TYR A 302 -59.02 0.82 4.51
CA TYR A 302 -57.81 1.63 4.72
C TYR A 302 -56.78 0.94 5.63
#